data_AF-A0A3D6BR88-F1
#
_entry.id   AF-A0A3D6BR88-F1
#
_cell.length_a   1.000
_cell.length_b   1.000
_cell.length_c   1.000
_cell.angle_alpha   90.00
_cell.angle_beta   90.00
_cell.angle_gamma   90.00
#
_symmetry.space_group_name_H-M   'P 1'
#
loop_
_entity.id
_entity.type
_entity.pdbx_description
1 polymer ?
#
loop_
_entity_poly.entity_id
_entity_poly.type
_entity_poly.pdbx_seq_one_letter_code
_entity_poly.pdbx_strand_id
1 'polypeptide(L)'
;PPPPPPIPAHATPAEKAKYQKIIDEYNKRYDTKVKKGEVSNIPPPPPPKSPLDFVIDMAKKGATFYFEDKQITSDQAIKMLKENNSLNISAKDSSSKNPKVYLSKEPITIDD
;
A
#
# COMPACT_ATOMS: atom_id res chain seq x y z
N PRO A 1 17.76 15.15 -12.25
CA PRO A 1 18.86 15.72 -13.07
C PRO A 1 18.92 14.96 -14.38
N PRO A 2 19.38 15.58 -15.47
CA PRO A 2 19.56 14.89 -16.74
C PRO A 2 20.63 13.78 -16.60
N PRO A 3 20.48 12.65 -17.31
CA PRO A 3 21.49 11.61 -17.36
C PRO A 3 22.80 12.14 -17.98
N PRO A 4 23.96 11.61 -17.56
CA PRO A 4 25.26 12.03 -18.10
C PRO A 4 25.36 11.69 -19.59
N PRO A 5 26.08 12.51 -20.38
CA PRO A 5 26.28 12.26 -21.79
C PRO A 5 27.09 10.97 -22.04
N PRO A 6 26.86 10.28 -23.18
CA PRO A 6 27.63 9.09 -23.55
C PRO A 6 29.10 9.41 -23.84
N ILE A 7 29.98 8.41 -23.67
CA ILE A 7 31.43 8.55 -23.89
C ILE A 7 31.70 8.74 -25.40
N PRO A 8 32.41 9.81 -25.83
CA PRO A 8 32.75 10.01 -27.24
C PRO A 8 33.67 8.91 -27.79
N ALA A 9 33.42 8.45 -29.02
CA ALA A 9 34.14 7.33 -29.63
C ALA A 9 35.65 7.60 -29.80
N HIS A 10 36.03 8.84 -30.14
CA HIS A 10 37.39 9.30 -30.42
C HIS A 10 38.09 9.96 -29.22
N ALA A 11 37.55 9.82 -28.01
CA ALA A 11 38.17 10.39 -26.80
C ALA A 11 39.50 9.71 -26.45
N THR A 12 40.43 10.50 -25.89
CA THR A 12 41.68 9.97 -25.34
C THR A 12 41.41 9.04 -24.15
N PRO A 13 42.33 8.13 -23.79
CA PRO A 13 42.15 7.24 -22.63
C PRO A 13 41.87 8.00 -21.32
N ALA A 14 42.52 9.15 -21.12
CA ALA A 14 42.33 10.00 -19.94
C ALA A 14 40.92 10.61 -19.88
N GLU A 15 40.39 11.06 -21.02
CA GLU A 15 39.02 11.59 -21.10
C GLU A 15 38.01 10.48 -20.86
N LYS A 16 38.18 9.31 -21.47
CA LYS A 16 37.31 8.15 -21.24
C LYS A 16 37.21 7.79 -19.76
N ALA A 17 38.33 7.80 -19.04
CA ALA A 17 38.34 7.55 -17.60
C ALA A 17 37.57 8.61 -16.79
N LYS A 18 37.66 9.90 -17.18
CA LYS A 18 36.90 10.98 -16.53
C LYS A 18 35.39 10.84 -16.78
N TYR A 19 34.99 10.55 -18.01
CA TYR A 19 33.57 10.31 -18.34
C TYR A 19 33.02 9.08 -17.62
N GLN A 20 33.77 7.98 -17.58
CA GLN A 20 33.35 6.77 -16.87
C GLN A 20 33.12 7.05 -15.38
N LYS A 21 34.04 7.78 -14.71
CA LYS A 21 33.85 8.16 -13.31
C LYS A 21 32.58 8.97 -13.08
N ILE A 22 32.26 9.91 -13.97
CA ILE A 22 31.04 10.73 -13.86
C ILE A 22 29.78 9.87 -14.03
N ILE A 23 29.80 8.92 -14.97
CA ILE A 23 28.69 7.98 -15.19
C ILE A 23 28.52 7.07 -13.97
N ASP A 24 29.62 6.55 -13.42
CA ASP A 24 29.60 5.68 -12.23
C ASP A 24 29.10 6.43 -11.00
N GLU A 25 29.52 7.68 -10.79
CA GLU A 25 29.07 8.51 -9.69
C GLU A 25 27.60 8.90 -9.82
N TYR A 26 27.15 9.22 -11.03
CA TYR A 26 25.74 9.44 -11.33
C TYR A 26 24.92 8.19 -11.04
N ASN A 27 25.34 7.03 -11.55
CA ASN A 27 24.66 5.77 -11.28
C ASN A 27 24.66 5.47 -9.78
N LYS A 28 25.78 5.62 -9.07
CA LYS A 28 25.84 5.43 -7.62
C LYS A 28 24.86 6.32 -6.86
N ARG A 29 24.68 7.56 -7.30
CA ARG A 29 23.77 8.53 -6.67
C ARG A 29 22.31 8.29 -7.01
N TYR A 30 22.02 7.77 -8.20
CA TYR A 30 20.66 7.66 -8.75
C TYR A 30 20.19 6.24 -9.02
N ASP A 31 20.99 5.21 -8.69
CA ASP A 31 20.58 3.80 -8.67
C ASP A 31 19.74 3.55 -7.41
N THR A 32 18.56 4.18 -7.38
CA THR A 32 17.55 4.03 -6.33
C THR A 32 16.67 2.81 -6.56
N LYS A 33 17.04 1.94 -7.50
CA LYS A 33 16.23 0.80 -7.92
C LYS A 33 16.84 -0.47 -7.35
N VAL A 34 16.00 -1.25 -6.67
CA VAL A 34 16.37 -2.61 -6.27
C VAL A 34 16.33 -3.48 -7.52
N LYS A 35 17.45 -4.12 -7.87
CA LYS A 35 17.49 -5.04 -9.01
C LYS A 35 16.78 -6.34 -8.65
N LYS A 36 16.10 -6.93 -9.62
CA LYS A 36 15.38 -8.20 -9.46
C LYS A 36 16.37 -9.30 -9.02
N GLY A 37 16.18 -9.84 -7.83
CA GLY A 37 17.01 -10.93 -7.27
C GLY A 37 18.10 -10.48 -6.30
N GLU A 38 18.34 -9.17 -6.15
CA GLU A 38 19.22 -8.66 -5.09
C GLU A 38 18.47 -8.56 -3.75
N VAL A 39 19.14 -8.87 -2.64
CA VAL A 39 18.59 -8.71 -1.30
C VAL A 39 18.35 -7.22 -1.06
N SER A 40 17.10 -6.84 -0.86
CA SER A 40 16.73 -5.46 -0.64
C SER A 40 16.91 -5.06 0.83
N ASN A 41 17.41 -3.85 1.06
CA ASN A 41 17.41 -3.22 2.39
C ASN A 41 16.08 -2.51 2.71
N ILE A 42 15.07 -2.59 1.82
CA ILE A 42 13.75 -2.07 2.15
C ILE A 42 13.12 -2.96 3.24
N PRO A 43 12.56 -2.37 4.31
CA PRO A 43 11.86 -3.17 5.30
C PRO A 43 10.68 -3.90 4.63
N PRO A 44 10.33 -5.11 5.13
CA PRO A 44 9.14 -5.79 4.65
C PRO A 44 7.91 -4.90 4.84
N PRO A 45 6.88 -5.01 3.98
CA PRO A 45 5.65 -4.28 4.17
C PRO A 45 5.07 -4.63 5.55
N PRO A 46 4.40 -3.67 6.21
CA PRO A 46 3.72 -3.94 7.47
C PRO A 46 2.69 -5.06 7.29
N PRO A 47 2.48 -5.91 8.30
CA PRO A 47 1.43 -6.92 8.25
C PRO A 47 0.06 -6.28 7.99
N PRO A 48 -0.84 -6.96 7.25
CA PRO A 48 -2.20 -6.49 7.09
C PRO A 48 -2.92 -6.44 8.44
N LYS A 49 -3.82 -5.47 8.61
CA LYS A 49 -4.67 -5.38 9.81
C LYS A 49 -5.64 -6.56 9.85
N SER A 50 -5.98 -7.01 11.06
CA SER A 50 -7.06 -7.99 11.23
C SER A 50 -8.41 -7.37 10.89
N PRO A 51 -9.43 -8.17 10.48
CA PRO A 51 -10.78 -7.68 10.25
C PRO A 51 -11.39 -6.95 11.46
N LEU A 52 -11.13 -7.46 12.67
CA LEU A 52 -11.62 -6.87 13.91
C LEU A 52 -10.97 -5.51 14.20
N ASP A 53 -9.64 -5.42 14.07
CA ASP A 53 -8.92 -4.15 14.25
C ASP A 53 -9.37 -3.11 13.23
N PHE A 54 -9.58 -3.54 11.98
CA PHE A 54 -10.11 -2.68 10.93
C PHE A 54 -11.47 -2.08 11.33
N VAL A 55 -12.41 -2.89 11.82
CA VAL A 55 -13.73 -2.40 12.26
C VAL A 55 -13.64 -1.48 13.47
N ILE A 56 -12.75 -1.78 14.43
CA ILE A 56 -12.49 -0.89 15.58
C ILE A 56 -11.97 0.47 15.11
N ASP A 57 -11.05 0.49 14.14
CA ASP A 57 -10.53 1.74 13.57
C ASP A 57 -11.63 2.52 12.84
N MET A 58 -12.51 1.84 12.10
CA MET A 58 -13.66 2.48 11.46
C MET A 58 -14.63 3.07 12.50
N ALA A 59 -14.86 2.37 13.62
CA ALA A 59 -15.71 2.86 14.70
C ALA A 59 -15.15 4.15 15.32
N LYS A 60 -13.84 4.19 15.59
CA LYS A 60 -13.14 5.40 16.07
C LYS A 60 -13.23 6.57 15.09
N LYS A 61 -13.33 6.29 13.79
CA LYS A 61 -13.52 7.31 12.74
C LYS A 61 -14.98 7.77 12.60
N GLY A 62 -15.92 7.23 13.38
CA GLY A 62 -17.34 7.58 13.26
C GLY A 62 -18.03 6.93 12.05
N ALA A 63 -17.57 5.73 11.63
CA ALA A 63 -18.20 5.01 10.54
C ALA A 63 -19.67 4.68 10.83
N THR A 64 -20.47 4.61 9.78
CA THR A 64 -21.81 4.02 9.84
C THR A 64 -21.73 2.54 9.51
N PHE A 65 -22.36 1.69 10.33
CA PHE A 65 -22.31 0.24 10.20
C PHE A 65 -23.65 -0.32 9.76
N TYR A 66 -23.61 -1.33 8.89
CA TYR A 66 -24.76 -2.06 8.40
C TYR A 66 -24.51 -3.56 8.51
N PHE A 67 -25.54 -4.32 8.86
CA PHE A 67 -25.57 -5.77 8.79
C PHE A 67 -26.81 -6.21 8.02
N GLU A 68 -26.64 -6.97 6.94
CA GLU A 68 -27.75 -7.36 6.05
C GLU A 68 -28.60 -6.13 5.65
N ASP A 69 -27.91 -5.07 5.21
CA ASP A 69 -28.44 -3.74 4.82
C ASP A 69 -29.19 -2.95 5.92
N LYS A 70 -29.23 -3.45 7.14
CA LYS A 70 -29.82 -2.77 8.29
C LYS A 70 -28.74 -2.06 9.10
N GLN A 71 -28.97 -0.78 9.41
CA GLN A 71 -28.04 -0.01 10.21
C GLN A 71 -27.93 -0.59 11.63
N ILE A 72 -26.69 -0.75 12.12
CA ILE A 72 -26.36 -1.24 13.46
C ILE A 72 -25.35 -0.30 14.13
N THR A 73 -25.13 -0.48 15.43
CA THR A 73 -24.08 0.26 16.16
C THR A 73 -22.69 -0.34 15.90
N SER A 74 -21.65 0.46 16.15
CA SER A 74 -20.26 -0.03 16.11
C SER A 74 -20.03 -1.20 17.08
N ASP A 75 -20.61 -1.12 18.27
CA ASP A 75 -20.44 -2.15 19.30
C ASP A 75 -21.09 -3.47 18.89
N GLN A 76 -22.25 -3.40 18.23
CA GLN A 76 -22.89 -4.57 17.64
C GLN A 76 -22.02 -5.18 16.55
N ALA A 77 -21.47 -4.38 15.63
CA ALA A 77 -20.60 -4.86 14.58
C ALA A 77 -19.34 -5.55 15.13
N ILE A 78 -18.70 -4.93 16.14
CA ILE A 78 -17.52 -5.49 16.83
C ILE A 78 -17.88 -6.81 17.53
N LYS A 79 -19.03 -6.87 18.21
CA LYS A 79 -19.49 -8.09 18.90
C LYS A 79 -19.72 -9.23 17.90
N MET A 80 -20.41 -8.96 16.79
CA MET A 80 -20.68 -9.96 15.76
C MET A 80 -19.40 -10.51 15.14
N LEU A 81 -18.38 -9.67 14.92
CA LEU A 81 -17.09 -10.13 14.43
C LEU A 81 -16.31 -10.96 15.44
N LYS A 82 -16.42 -10.67 16.74
CA LYS A 82 -15.80 -11.52 17.78
C LYS A 82 -16.45 -12.90 17.89
N GLU A 83 -17.76 -12.97 17.66
CA GLU A 83 -18.52 -14.23 17.68
C GLU A 83 -18.34 -15.03 16.39
N ASN A 84 -18.21 -14.34 15.25
CA ASN A 84 -17.99 -14.95 13.95
C ASN A 84 -16.93 -14.19 13.13
N ASN A 85 -15.69 -14.70 13.17
CA ASN A 85 -14.56 -14.15 12.44
C ASN A 85 -14.65 -14.32 10.90
N SER A 86 -15.65 -15.05 10.40
CA SER A 86 -15.83 -15.37 8.97
C SER A 86 -16.89 -14.53 8.28
N LEU A 87 -17.39 -13.47 8.92
CA LEU A 87 -18.32 -12.53 8.28
C LEU A 87 -17.63 -11.79 7.13
N ASN A 88 -18.36 -11.60 6.03
CA ASN A 88 -17.93 -10.76 4.93
C ASN A 88 -18.01 -9.30 5.35
N ILE A 89 -16.96 -8.53 5.06
CA ILE A 89 -16.88 -7.11 5.37
C ILE A 89 -16.57 -6.35 4.09
N SER A 90 -17.37 -5.32 3.79
CA SER A 90 -17.08 -4.35 2.75
C SER A 90 -17.06 -2.96 3.35
N ALA A 91 -16.04 -2.18 3.02
CA ALA A 91 -15.93 -0.79 3.45
C ALA A 91 -15.96 0.12 2.22
N LYS A 92 -16.94 1.02 2.18
CA LYS A 92 -17.03 2.07 1.17
C LYS A 92 -16.48 3.38 1.76
N ASP A 93 -15.75 4.12 0.93
CA ASP A 93 -15.18 5.41 1.28
C ASP A 93 -14.35 5.38 2.59
N SER A 94 -13.54 4.32 2.79
CA SER A 94 -12.78 4.05 4.02
C SER A 94 -11.76 5.15 4.39
N SER A 95 -11.41 6.00 3.43
CA SER A 95 -10.54 7.18 3.60
C SER A 95 -11.31 8.49 3.82
N SER A 96 -12.64 8.47 3.72
CA SER A 96 -13.48 9.65 3.89
C SER A 96 -13.71 9.99 5.37
N LYS A 97 -14.38 11.13 5.62
CA LYS A 97 -14.78 11.55 6.96
C LYS A 97 -15.85 10.63 7.58
N ASN A 98 -16.73 10.06 6.75
CA ASN A 98 -17.87 9.25 7.18
C ASN A 98 -17.87 7.91 6.43
N PRO A 99 -16.92 7.00 6.74
CA PRO A 99 -16.85 5.71 6.10
C PRO A 99 -18.10 4.87 6.38
N LYS A 100 -18.45 3.99 5.43
CA LYS A 100 -19.57 3.03 5.60
C LYS A 100 -19.03 1.62 5.58
N VAL A 101 -19.44 0.84 6.57
CA VAL A 101 -19.01 -0.55 6.73
C VAL A 101 -20.23 -1.47 6.67
N TYR A 102 -20.18 -2.45 5.79
CA TYR A 102 -21.22 -3.43 5.54
C TYR A 102 -20.73 -4.80 5.96
N LEU A 103 -21.52 -5.48 6.79
CA LEU A 103 -21.28 -6.84 7.24
C LEU A 103 -22.36 -7.76 6.67
N SER A 104 -21.96 -8.95 6.22
CA SER A 104 -22.89 -9.97 5.71
C SER A 104 -22.40 -11.37 6.01
N LYS A 105 -23.34 -12.31 6.15
CA LYS A 105 -23.06 -13.75 6.17
C LYS A 105 -22.83 -14.31 4.76
N GLU A 106 -23.47 -13.70 3.77
CA GLU A 106 -23.37 -14.08 2.36
C GLU A 106 -22.36 -13.17 1.63
N PRO A 107 -21.85 -13.60 0.45
CA PRO A 107 -20.99 -12.76 -0.37
C PRO A 107 -21.64 -11.40 -0.66
N ILE A 108 -20.85 -10.34 -0.62
CA ILE A 108 -21.34 -8.99 -0.92
C ILE A 108 -21.19 -8.75 -2.42
N THR A 109 -22.31 -8.52 -3.12
CA THR A 109 -22.31 -8.06 -4.51
C THR A 109 -22.09 -6.55 -4.54
N ILE A 110 -21.22 -6.09 -5.43
CA ILE A 110 -20.98 -4.67 -5.69
C ILE A 110 -21.47 -4.45 -7.12
N ASP A 111 -22.58 -3.74 -7.27
CA ASP A 111 -23.03 -3.27 -8.58
C ASP A 111 -22.11 -2.11 -9.00
N ASP A 112 -21.56 -2.18 -10.22
CA ASP A 112 -20.65 -1.20 -10.82
C ASP A 112 -21.35 0.14 -11.19
#